data_AF-A0A8C2BDI0-F1
#
_entry.id   AF-A0A8C2BDI0-F1
#
_cell.length_a   1.000
_cell.length_b   1.000
_cell.length_c   1.000
_cell.angle_alpha   90.00
_cell.angle_beta   90.00
_cell.angle_gamma   90.00
#
_symmetry.space_group_name_H-M   'P 1'
#
loop_
_entity.id
_entity.type
_entity.pdbx_description
1 polymer ?
#
loop_
_entity_poly.entity_id
_entity_poly.type
_entity_poly.pdbx_seq_one_letter_code
_entity_poly.pdbx_strand_id
1 'polypeptide(L)'
;MACGRRMPAPVCLIENDENGKLRVKKEARDILDGIHEPVVVVSVVGLYRTGKSYLMNRLAGQQSGFALGNTIESKTKGIWMWCVPHPNKKGHTLVLLDTEGLGDVEKGDEKHDTWIFCLAVLLSSTLVYNSLGVIDNMALEKLQYPSHTHMIY
;
A
#
# COMPACT_ATOMS: atom_id res chain seq x y z
N MET A 1 -26.59 -10.11 7.48
CA MET A 1 -25.83 -9.53 8.61
C MET A 1 -24.42 -9.22 8.10
N ALA A 2 -24.07 -7.96 7.89
CA ALA A 2 -22.69 -7.60 7.51
C ALA A 2 -21.85 -7.55 8.78
N CYS A 3 -21.13 -8.63 9.08
CA CYS A 3 -20.14 -8.64 10.16
C CYS A 3 -18.92 -7.89 9.63
N GLY A 4 -18.91 -6.56 9.80
CA GLY A 4 -17.76 -5.70 9.49
C GLY A 4 -16.61 -6.03 10.43
N ARG A 5 -15.91 -7.13 10.17
CA ARG A 5 -14.85 -7.64 11.02
C ARG A 5 -13.64 -6.74 10.86
N ARG A 6 -13.54 -5.74 11.73
CA ARG A 6 -12.37 -4.88 11.84
C ARG A 6 -11.16 -5.75 12.16
N MET A 7 -10.13 -5.69 11.32
CA MET A 7 -8.86 -6.32 11.60
C MET A 7 -8.15 -5.56 12.72
N PRO A 8 -7.59 -6.23 13.75
CA PRO A 8 -7.05 -5.56 14.93
C PRO A 8 -5.75 -4.78 14.66
N ALA A 9 -4.96 -5.23 13.68
CA ALA A 9 -3.72 -4.59 13.27
C ALA A 9 -3.46 -4.91 11.79
N PRO A 10 -2.63 -4.11 11.07
CA PRO A 10 -2.23 -4.43 9.71
C PRO A 10 -1.44 -5.74 9.60
N VAL A 11 -1.55 -6.38 8.44
CA VAL A 11 -0.79 -7.58 8.08
C VAL A 11 -0.04 -7.35 6.78
N CYS A 12 1.08 -8.04 6.60
CA CYS A 12 1.81 -8.00 5.34
C CYS A 12 0.99 -8.73 4.26
N LEU A 13 0.69 -8.06 3.15
CA LEU A 13 -0.04 -8.62 2.01
C LEU A 13 0.94 -9.22 0.99
N ILE A 14 1.94 -8.44 0.60
CA ILE A 14 2.99 -8.85 -0.33
C ILE A 14 4.33 -8.57 0.35
N GLU A 15 5.17 -9.60 0.46
CA GLU A 15 6.54 -9.48 0.96
C GLU A 15 7.55 -9.67 -0.17
N ASN A 16 8.80 -9.26 0.10
CA ASN A 16 9.94 -9.70 -0.68
C ASN A 16 10.52 -10.94 -0.04
N ASP A 17 10.66 -12.01 -0.82
CA ASP A 17 11.44 -13.16 -0.39
C ASP A 17 12.95 -12.86 -0.41
N GLU A 18 13.75 -13.80 0.10
CA GLU A 18 15.21 -13.71 0.17
C GLU A 18 15.88 -13.55 -1.21
N ASN A 19 15.17 -13.84 -2.30
CA ASN A 19 15.64 -13.68 -3.67
C ASN A 19 15.13 -12.39 -4.33
N GLY A 20 14.49 -11.50 -3.58
CA GLY A 20 13.90 -10.26 -4.09
C GLY A 20 12.61 -10.47 -4.89
N LYS A 21 11.97 -11.64 -4.81
CA LYS A 21 10.69 -11.89 -5.49
C LYS A 21 9.51 -11.52 -4.61
N LEU A 22 8.52 -10.88 -5.23
CA LEU A 22 7.25 -10.55 -4.58
C LEU A 22 6.42 -11.81 -4.34
N ARG A 23 5.98 -12.00 -3.09
CA ARG A 23 5.11 -13.12 -2.69
C ARG A 23 3.93 -12.65 -1.88
N VAL A 24 2.74 -13.15 -2.22
CA VAL A 24 1.53 -12.93 -1.43
C VAL A 24 1.58 -13.77 -0.16
N LYS A 25 1.33 -13.16 1.01
CA LYS A 25 1.23 -13.88 2.28
C LYS A 25 -0.08 -14.65 2.35
N LYS A 26 0.01 -15.93 2.73
CA LYS A 26 -1.16 -16.80 2.91
C LYS A 26 -2.17 -16.21 3.91
N GLU A 27 -1.69 -15.69 5.03
CA GLU A 27 -2.56 -15.06 6.05
C GLU A 27 -3.40 -13.91 5.49
N ALA A 28 -2.78 -13.01 4.71
CA ALA A 28 -3.50 -11.90 4.10
C ALA A 28 -4.50 -12.37 3.04
N ARG A 29 -4.15 -13.40 2.26
CA ARG A 29 -5.07 -14.03 1.32
C ARG A 29 -6.28 -14.65 2.03
N ASP A 30 -6.06 -15.42 3.09
CA ASP A 30 -7.12 -16.08 3.85
C ASP A 30 -8.09 -15.04 4.46
N ILE A 31 -7.58 -13.87 4.87
CA ILE A 31 -8.39 -12.73 5.32
C ILE A 31 -9.24 -12.17 4.18
N LEU A 32 -8.64 -11.95 3.00
CA LEU A 32 -9.35 -11.44 1.82
C LEU A 32 -10.42 -12.42 1.32
N ASP A 33 -10.14 -13.72 1.31
CA ASP A 33 -11.08 -14.78 0.92
C ASP A 33 -12.32 -14.82 1.84
N GLY A 34 -12.19 -14.32 3.07
CA GLY A 34 -13.28 -14.19 4.04
C GLY A 34 -14.12 -12.91 3.93
N ILE A 35 -13.78 -11.99 3.03
CA ILE A 35 -14.53 -10.73 2.80
C ILE A 35 -15.56 -11.00 1.70
N HIS A 36 -16.85 -10.86 2.03
CA HIS A 36 -17.95 -11.12 1.09
C HIS A 36 -18.70 -9.84 0.68
N GLU A 37 -18.46 -8.75 1.39
CA GLU A 37 -18.97 -7.42 1.08
C GLU A 37 -18.12 -6.71 0.02
N PRO A 38 -18.68 -5.69 -0.67
CA PRO A 38 -17.90 -4.88 -1.59
C PRO A 38 -16.75 -4.15 -0.90
N VAL A 39 -15.60 -4.10 -1.58
CA VAL A 39 -14.38 -3.47 -1.07
C VAL A 39 -14.11 -2.12 -1.74
N VAL A 40 -13.57 -1.19 -0.96
CA VAL A 40 -12.97 0.05 -1.45
C VAL A 40 -11.50 0.01 -1.07
N VAL A 41 -10.60 0.09 -2.05
CA VAL A 41 -9.17 -0.01 -1.80
C VAL A 41 -8.53 1.38 -1.91
N VAL A 42 -7.86 1.80 -0.85
CA VAL A 42 -7.04 3.03 -0.83
C VAL A 42 -5.61 2.63 -0.61
N SER A 43 -4.74 2.91 -1.58
CA SER A 43 -3.30 2.69 -1.42
C SER A 43 -2.55 4.00 -1.32
N VAL A 44 -1.44 4.01 -0.58
CA VAL A 44 -0.51 5.14 -0.55
C VAL A 44 0.85 4.72 -1.08
N VAL A 45 1.39 5.51 -2.01
CA VAL A 45 2.73 5.35 -2.59
C VAL A 45 3.51 6.64 -2.44
N GLY A 46 4.83 6.57 -2.60
CA GLY A 46 5.70 7.75 -2.53
C GLY A 46 7.04 7.43 -1.89
N LEU A 47 7.93 8.42 -1.89
CA LEU A 47 9.29 8.25 -1.37
C LEU A 47 9.29 7.72 0.06
N TYR A 48 10.35 6.99 0.43
CA TYR A 48 10.58 6.58 1.81
C TYR A 48 10.54 7.79 2.77
N ARG A 49 10.08 7.56 4.01
CA ARG A 49 10.05 8.56 5.10
C ARG A 49 9.21 9.83 4.87
N THR A 50 8.20 9.77 4.00
CA THR A 50 7.28 10.89 3.73
C THR A 50 6.02 10.92 4.60
N GLY A 51 5.87 9.99 5.57
CA GLY A 51 4.70 9.95 6.47
C GLY A 51 3.50 9.12 5.96
N LYS A 52 3.70 8.25 4.97
CA LYS A 52 2.67 7.37 4.40
C LYS A 52 1.89 6.57 5.47
N SER A 53 2.59 5.77 6.26
CA SER A 53 1.99 4.94 7.32
C SER A 53 1.23 5.76 8.37
N TYR A 54 1.69 6.98 8.66
CA TYR A 54 0.98 7.91 9.54
C TYR A 54 -0.37 8.34 8.93
N LEU A 55 -0.37 8.74 7.66
CA LEU A 55 -1.60 9.09 6.93
C LEU A 55 -2.59 7.91 6.91
N MET A 56 -2.10 6.70 6.64
CA MET A 56 -2.95 5.50 6.59
C MET A 56 -3.56 5.14 7.95
N ASN A 57 -2.82 5.31 9.05
CA ASN A 57 -3.38 5.14 10.40
C ASN A 57 -4.53 6.15 10.67
N ARG A 58 -4.38 7.40 10.22
CA ARG A 58 -5.45 8.40 10.31
C ARG A 58 -6.67 8.04 9.49
N LEU A 59 -6.49 7.50 8.28
CA LEU A 59 -7.59 7.01 7.44
C LEU A 59 -8.30 5.80 8.07
N ALA A 60 -7.58 4.94 8.80
CA ALA A 60 -8.17 3.87 9.60
C ALA A 60 -8.95 4.37 10.83
N GLY A 61 -8.88 5.68 11.13
CA GLY A 61 -9.44 6.28 12.33
C GLY A 61 -8.72 5.84 13.61
N GLN A 62 -7.43 5.47 13.51
CA GLN A 62 -6.61 5.00 14.63
C GLN A 62 -5.35 5.87 14.81
N GLN A 63 -4.77 5.86 16.00
CA GLN A 63 -3.49 6.55 16.26
C GLN A 63 -2.27 5.67 15.96
N SER A 64 -2.47 4.35 15.97
CA SER A 64 -1.46 3.32 15.72
C SER A 64 -2.04 2.24 14.81
N GLY A 65 -1.17 1.40 14.26
CA GLY A 65 -1.53 0.37 13.28
C GLY A 65 -0.31 0.05 12.43
N PHE A 66 -0.21 0.68 11.27
CA PHE A 66 0.98 0.59 10.42
C PHE A 66 2.18 1.15 11.18
N ALA A 67 3.31 0.44 11.10
CA ALA A 67 4.52 0.79 11.80
C ALA A 67 5.08 2.13 11.29
N LEU A 68 5.35 3.06 12.20
CA LEU A 68 5.96 4.34 11.87
C LEU A 68 7.50 4.16 11.85
N GLY A 69 8.15 4.51 10.74
CA GLY A 69 9.61 4.41 10.60
C GLY A 69 10.35 5.58 11.26
N ASN A 70 11.22 5.29 12.23
CA ASN A 70 12.12 6.27 12.87
C ASN A 70 13.61 6.05 12.50
N THR A 71 13.92 5.10 11.61
CA THR A 71 15.28 4.64 11.27
C THR A 71 15.63 4.95 9.80
N ILE A 72 16.91 4.81 9.44
CA ILE A 72 17.43 5.08 8.08
C ILE A 72 16.85 4.08 7.06
N GLU A 73 16.78 2.79 7.41
CA GLU A 73 16.17 1.76 6.56
C GLU A 73 14.64 1.89 6.42
N SER A 74 14.11 1.60 5.23
CA SER A 74 12.66 1.45 5.04
C SER A 74 12.10 0.34 5.96
N LYS A 75 11.25 0.68 6.94
CA LYS A 75 10.62 -0.33 7.81
C LYS A 75 9.53 -1.13 7.11
N THR A 76 8.70 -0.47 6.30
CA THR A 76 7.70 -1.15 5.47
C THR A 76 8.43 -1.81 4.30
N LYS A 77 8.51 -3.13 4.30
CA LYS A 77 8.94 -3.91 3.14
C LYS A 77 7.69 -4.48 2.46
N GLY A 78 7.64 -4.41 1.14
CA GLY A 78 6.51 -4.86 0.35
C GLY A 78 5.24 -4.01 0.51
N ILE A 79 4.07 -4.64 0.51
CA ILE A 79 2.75 -4.01 0.64
C ILE A 79 2.07 -4.55 1.89
N TRP A 80 1.62 -3.67 2.77
CA TRP A 80 0.89 -3.99 3.99
C TRP A 80 -0.57 -3.60 3.85
N MET A 81 -1.46 -4.41 4.42
CA MET A 81 -2.90 -4.28 4.29
C MET A 81 -3.54 -4.08 5.66
N TRP A 82 -4.57 -3.24 5.72
CA TRP A 82 -5.46 -3.12 6.86
C TRP A 82 -6.93 -3.03 6.44
N CYS A 83 -7.71 -4.05 6.79
CA CYS A 83 -9.14 -4.09 6.52
C CYS A 83 -9.94 -3.52 7.69
N VAL A 84 -10.72 -2.47 7.44
CA VAL A 84 -11.58 -1.81 8.42
C VAL A 84 -12.97 -1.54 7.83
N PRO A 85 -14.02 -1.38 8.66
CA PRO A 85 -15.33 -0.96 8.16
C PRO A 85 -15.24 0.40 7.47
N HIS A 86 -15.86 0.55 6.30
CA HIS A 86 -15.84 1.82 5.58
C HIS A 86 -16.62 2.89 6.37
N PRO A 87 -16.04 4.07 6.66
CA PRO A 87 -16.63 5.05 7.59
C PRO A 87 -17.97 5.61 7.10
N ASN A 88 -18.12 5.79 5.78
CA ASN A 88 -19.28 6.44 5.16
C ASN A 88 -20.16 5.51 4.30
N LYS A 89 -19.82 4.22 4.17
CA LYS A 89 -20.53 3.26 3.30
C LYS A 89 -20.86 2.01 4.10
N LYS A 90 -22.09 1.92 4.58
CA LYS A 90 -22.54 0.75 5.36
C LYS A 90 -22.41 -0.53 4.52
N GLY A 91 -22.00 -1.61 5.16
CA GLY A 91 -21.82 -2.91 4.51
C GLY A 91 -20.73 -2.94 3.44
N HIS A 92 -19.73 -2.04 3.52
CA HIS A 92 -18.53 -2.08 2.69
C HIS A 92 -17.29 -2.18 3.58
N THR A 93 -16.25 -2.82 3.06
CA THR A 93 -14.94 -2.87 3.71
C THR A 93 -13.98 -1.91 3.02
N LEU A 94 -13.30 -1.09 3.82
CA LEU A 94 -12.19 -0.25 3.40
C LEU A 94 -10.90 -1.04 3.59
N VAL A 95 -10.20 -1.29 2.49
CA VAL A 95 -8.89 -1.93 2.46
C VAL A 95 -7.84 -0.84 2.29
N LEU A 96 -7.04 -0.64 3.32
CA LEU A 96 -5.94 0.31 3.32
C LEU A 96 -4.65 -0.41 2.95
N LEU A 97 -3.97 0.03 1.90
CA LEU A 97 -2.68 -0.51 1.48
C LEU A 97 -1.56 0.53 1.71
N ASP A 98 -0.66 0.23 2.64
CA ASP A 98 0.55 1.02 2.90
C ASP A 98 1.73 0.34 2.20
N THR A 99 2.40 1.07 1.31
CA THR A 99 3.51 0.51 0.54
C THR A 99 4.86 0.86 1.14
N GLU A 100 5.82 0.01 0.84
CA GLU A 100 7.23 0.34 0.90
C GLU A 100 7.52 1.71 0.23
N GLY A 101 8.51 2.41 0.80
CA GLY A 101 8.94 3.69 0.25
C GLY A 101 9.86 3.52 -0.94
N LEU A 102 9.54 4.24 -2.02
CA LEU A 102 10.32 4.24 -3.25
C LEU A 102 11.64 5.00 -3.05
N GLY A 103 12.70 4.59 -3.76
CA GLY A 103 13.98 5.28 -3.82
C GLY A 103 14.88 5.08 -2.60
N ASP A 104 14.72 3.97 -1.88
CA ASP A 104 15.63 3.61 -0.78
C ASP A 104 17.01 3.26 -1.35
N VAL A 105 17.96 4.18 -1.20
CA VAL A 105 19.31 4.14 -1.81
C VAL A 105 20.12 2.94 -1.34
N GLU A 106 19.82 2.40 -0.15
CA GLU A 106 20.51 1.22 0.39
C GLU A 106 20.08 -0.08 -0.30
N LYS A 107 19.00 -0.07 -1.09
CA LYS A 107 18.46 -1.28 -1.75
C LYS A 107 18.90 -1.48 -3.19
N GLY A 108 19.22 -0.41 -3.91
CA GLY A 108 19.74 -0.47 -5.29
C GLY A 108 18.86 -1.17 -6.34
N ASP A 109 17.57 -1.45 -6.08
CA ASP A 109 16.70 -2.19 -7.00
C ASP A 109 15.48 -1.36 -7.47
N GLU A 110 15.69 -0.56 -8.52
CA GLU A 110 14.63 0.25 -9.17
C GLU A 110 13.48 -0.61 -9.74
N LYS A 111 13.73 -1.88 -10.07
CA LYS A 111 12.68 -2.77 -10.61
C LYS A 111 11.70 -3.14 -9.51
N HIS A 112 12.17 -3.39 -8.30
CA HIS A 112 11.32 -3.67 -7.14
C HIS A 112 10.37 -2.52 -6.84
N ASP A 113 10.89 -1.29 -6.79
CA ASP A 113 10.09 -0.07 -6.61
C ASP A 113 9.00 0.06 -7.67
N THR A 114 9.35 -0.24 -8.92
CA THR A 114 8.40 -0.23 -10.05
C THR A 114 7.28 -1.24 -9.84
N TRP A 115 7.60 -2.47 -9.44
CA TRP A 115 6.58 -3.50 -9.21
C TRP A 115 5.63 -3.16 -8.05
N ILE A 116 6.17 -2.68 -6.93
CA ILE A 116 5.36 -2.23 -5.78
C ILE A 116 4.41 -1.12 -6.21
N PHE A 117 4.92 -0.15 -6.94
CA PHE A 117 4.13 0.96 -7.44
C PHE A 117 3.03 0.49 -8.42
N CYS A 118 3.36 -0.35 -9.41
CA CYS A 118 2.39 -0.89 -10.36
C CYS A 118 1.30 -1.72 -9.67
N LEU A 119 1.66 -2.56 -8.70
CA LEU A 119 0.69 -3.34 -7.92
C LEU A 119 -0.23 -2.43 -7.11
N ALA A 120 0.32 -1.38 -6.47
CA ALA A 120 -0.49 -0.41 -5.76
C ALA A 120 -1.50 0.29 -6.68
N VAL A 121 -1.10 0.67 -7.90
CA VAL A 121 -2.01 1.25 -8.91
C VAL A 121 -3.12 0.26 -9.26
N LEU A 122 -2.76 -0.97 -9.63
CA LEU A 122 -3.71 -1.98 -10.12
C LEU A 122 -4.70 -2.45 -9.06
N LEU A 123 -4.28 -2.52 -7.79
CA LEU A 123 -5.13 -2.95 -6.69
C LEU A 123 -6.03 -1.83 -6.14
N SER A 124 -5.73 -0.57 -6.44
CA SER A 124 -6.40 0.58 -5.84
C SER A 124 -7.71 0.95 -6.51
N SER A 125 -8.71 1.31 -5.70
CA SER A 125 -9.81 2.18 -6.13
C SER A 125 -9.40 3.66 -6.08
N THR A 126 -8.48 4.02 -5.18
CA THR A 126 -7.91 5.36 -5.06
C THR A 126 -6.44 5.24 -4.68
N LEU A 127 -5.58 5.90 -5.46
CA LEU A 127 -4.15 5.96 -5.19
C LEU A 127 -3.80 7.33 -4.61
N VAL A 128 -3.16 7.34 -3.45
CA VAL A 128 -2.60 8.54 -2.82
C VAL A 128 -1.10 8.57 -3.11
N TYR A 129 -0.66 9.54 -3.90
CA TYR A 129 0.76 9.80 -4.08
C TYR A 129 1.23 10.82 -3.03
N ASN A 130 2.13 10.39 -2.15
CA ASN A 130 2.62 11.18 -1.04
C ASN A 130 4.06 11.66 -1.29
N SER A 131 4.24 12.97 -1.52
CA SER A 131 5.54 13.62 -1.63
C SER A 131 5.73 14.69 -0.54
N LEU A 132 6.98 15.03 -0.26
CA LEU A 132 7.33 16.19 0.57
C LEU A 132 7.71 17.35 -0.34
N GLY A 133 7.18 18.54 -0.04
CA GLY A 133 7.47 19.75 -0.83
C GLY A 133 6.65 19.85 -2.12
N VAL A 134 7.21 20.49 -3.13
CA VAL A 134 6.56 20.68 -4.44
C VAL A 134 6.63 19.38 -5.23
N ILE A 135 5.59 19.09 -6.01
CA ILE A 135 5.60 17.98 -6.98
C ILE A 135 6.67 18.31 -8.02
N ASP A 136 7.77 17.56 -8.01
CA ASP A 136 8.84 17.70 -8.99
C ASP A 136 8.61 16.78 -10.20
N ASN A 137 9.35 17.02 -11.29
CA ASN A 137 9.22 16.22 -12.51
C ASN A 137 9.55 14.74 -12.27
N MET A 138 10.40 14.43 -11.29
CA MET A 138 10.74 13.04 -10.93
C MET A 138 9.52 12.31 -10.35
N ALA A 139 8.70 12.99 -9.55
CA ALA A 139 7.43 12.46 -9.07
C ALA A 139 6.45 12.17 -10.22
N LEU A 140 6.41 13.03 -11.23
CA LEU A 140 5.57 12.88 -12.43
C LEU A 140 6.05 11.75 -13.36
N GLU A 141 7.36 11.61 -13.59
CA GLU A 141 7.93 10.52 -14.40
C GLU A 141 7.64 9.14 -13.79
N LYS A 142 7.73 9.01 -12.46
CA LYS A 142 7.34 7.77 -11.76
C LYS A 142 5.85 7.47 -11.88
N LEU A 143 5.00 8.50 -11.98
CA LEU A 143 3.55 8.36 -12.23
C LEU A 143 3.21 8.10 -13.72
N GLN A 144 4.06 8.48 -14.68
CA GLN A 144 3.88 8.21 -16.11
C GLN A 144 4.27 6.78 -16.52
N TYR A 145 5.19 6.15 -15.79
CA TYR A 145 5.59 4.77 -16.02
C TYR A 145 4.43 3.73 -16.05
N PRO A 146 3.46 3.72 -15.13
CA PRO A 146 2.31 2.79 -15.19
C PRO A 146 1.44 3.03 -16.43
N SER A 147 1.33 4.27 -16.92
CA SER A 147 0.52 4.63 -18.09
C SER A 147 1.19 4.27 -19.43
N HIS A 148 2.48 3.94 -19.42
CA HIS A 148 3.22 3.46 -20.59
C HIS A 148 3.45 1.94 -20.59
N THR A 149 2.76 1.20 -19.72
CA THR A 149 2.57 -0.24 -19.96
C THR A 149 1.77 -0.33 -21.26
N HIS A 150 2.46 -0.63 -22.37
CA HIS A 150 1.85 -0.86 -23.66
C HIS A 150 0.58 -1.68 -23.45
N MET A 151 -0.57 -1.08 -23.76
CA MET A 151 -1.75 -1.84 -24.09
C MET A 151 -1.35 -2.69 -25.30
N ILE A 152 -0.94 -3.92 -25.02
CA ILE A 152 -0.81 -4.97 -26.01
C ILE A 152 -2.26 -5.32 -26.37
N TYR A 153 -2.78 -4.65 -27.39
CA TYR A 153 -3.80 -5.20 -28.27
C TYR A 153 -3.09 -5.86 -29.45
#